data_AF-A0A9E0IP33-F1
#
_entry.id   AF-A0A9E0IP33-F1
#
_cell.length_a   1.000
_cell.length_b   1.000
_cell.length_c   1.000
_cell.angle_alpha   90.00
_cell.angle_beta   90.00
_cell.angle_gamma   90.00
#
_symmetry.space_group_name_H-M   'P 1'
#
loop_
_entity.id
_entity.type
_entity.pdbx_description
1 polymer ?
#
loop_
_entity_poly.entity_id
_entity_poly.type
_entity_poly.pdbx_seq_one_letter_code
_entity_poly.pdbx_strand_id
1 'polypeptide(L)'
;MERPRARPKFTLHDPRSPDEIAACLRVHLERGPGKVTGDVMRRTVMLTIAEEHRHFWTPHLDLQLGEAKGGGTHLDGTLGPHPKLWYTFLMVQAMFAMASIAAAVYLFSQWSVGGALLWPAVVLGAMLFGGGFSYGAAYVGQGLGSDQMYELRSFVDHALEG
;
A
#
# COMPACT_ATOMS: atom_id res chain seq x y z
N MET A 1 22.53 5.71 -7.45
CA MET A 1 21.55 4.71 -6.96
C MET A 1 20.56 5.44 -6.08
N GLU A 2 19.37 5.74 -6.59
CA GLU A 2 18.31 6.40 -5.81
C GLU A 2 17.80 5.44 -4.72
N ARG A 3 17.60 5.95 -3.50
CA ARG A 3 17.07 5.17 -2.37
C ARG A 3 15.69 4.63 -2.75
N PRO A 4 15.35 3.37 -2.41
CA PRO A 4 13.98 2.87 -2.55
C PRO A 4 13.04 3.79 -1.79
N ARG A 5 12.21 4.56 -2.52
CA ARG A 5 11.24 5.48 -1.92
C ARG A 5 10.04 4.66 -1.49
N ALA A 6 9.63 4.81 -0.23
CA ALA A 6 8.47 4.12 0.35
C ALA A 6 7.15 4.37 -0.40
N ARG A 7 7.10 5.42 -1.24
CA ARG A 7 6.01 5.70 -2.18
C ARG A 7 6.62 6.14 -3.51
N PRO A 8 6.89 5.21 -4.44
CA PRO A 8 7.44 5.56 -5.74
C PRO A 8 6.42 6.42 -6.49
N LYS A 9 6.87 7.59 -6.91
CA LYS A 9 6.14 8.48 -7.80
C LYS A 9 6.89 8.56 -9.11
N PHE A 10 6.16 8.61 -10.20
CA PHE A 10 6.73 8.83 -11.51
C PHE A 10 5.87 9.82 -12.26
N THR A 11 6.51 10.50 -13.18
CA THR A 11 5.89 11.56 -13.96
C THR A 11 6.24 11.31 -15.42
N LEU A 12 5.23 11.25 -16.27
CA LEU A 12 5.38 11.06 -17.71
C LEU A 12 4.78 12.26 -18.46
N HIS A 13 5.32 12.53 -19.63
CA HIS A 13 4.84 13.58 -20.52
C HIS A 13 4.46 12.95 -21.84
N ASP A 14 3.26 13.26 -22.31
CA ASP A 14 2.75 12.76 -23.58
C ASP A 14 2.13 13.91 -24.38
N PRO A 15 2.36 14.00 -25.70
CA PRO A 15 1.80 15.06 -26.54
C PRO A 15 0.29 14.95 -26.76
N ARG A 16 -0.33 13.79 -26.49
CA ARG A 16 -1.78 13.57 -26.63
C ARG A 16 -2.59 14.33 -25.57
N SER A 17 -3.87 14.53 -25.85
CA SER A 17 -4.79 15.17 -24.90
C SER A 17 -5.16 14.22 -23.74
N PRO A 18 -5.56 14.75 -22.56
CA PRO A 18 -5.88 13.90 -21.40
C PRO A 18 -7.00 12.89 -21.68
N ASP A 19 -7.99 13.30 -22.49
CA ASP A 19 -9.15 12.47 -22.85
C ASP A 19 -8.75 11.34 -23.81
N GLU A 20 -7.84 11.58 -24.75
CA GLU A 20 -7.31 10.54 -25.65
C GLU A 20 -6.51 9.48 -24.88
N ILE A 21 -5.73 9.90 -23.89
CA ILE A 21 -4.95 8.98 -23.05
C ILE A 21 -5.88 8.15 -22.16
N ALA A 22 -6.90 8.77 -21.56
CA ALA A 22 -7.91 8.05 -20.80
C ALA A 22 -8.65 7.02 -21.69
N ALA A 23 -9.02 7.40 -22.92
CA ALA A 23 -9.65 6.48 -23.86
C ALA A 23 -8.72 5.32 -24.26
N CYS A 24 -7.44 5.61 -24.54
CA CYS A 24 -6.44 4.59 -24.86
C CYS A 24 -6.26 3.59 -23.71
N LEU A 25 -6.09 4.10 -22.48
CA LEU A 25 -5.96 3.26 -21.29
C LEU A 25 -7.20 2.38 -21.07
N ARG A 26 -8.41 2.90 -21.32
CA ARG A 26 -9.64 2.11 -21.23
C ARG A 26 -9.65 0.95 -22.22
N VAL A 27 -9.30 1.21 -23.48
CA VAL A 27 -9.22 0.17 -24.52
C VAL A 27 -8.11 -0.84 -24.20
N HIS A 28 -6.96 -0.38 -23.70
CA HIS A 28 -5.86 -1.25 -23.32
C HIS A 28 -6.18 -2.10 -22.09
N LEU A 29 -7.00 -1.62 -21.16
CA LEU A 29 -7.53 -2.42 -20.04
C LEU A 29 -8.50 -3.50 -20.51
N GLU A 30 -9.35 -3.20 -21.49
CA GLU A 30 -10.31 -4.17 -22.04
C GLU A 30 -9.64 -5.24 -22.91
N ARG A 31 -8.52 -4.90 -23.57
CA ARG A 31 -7.75 -5.82 -24.44
C ARG A 31 -6.56 -6.48 -23.78
N GLY A 32 -6.09 -5.91 -22.67
CA GLY A 32 -4.84 -6.25 -22.03
C GLY A 32 -4.86 -7.63 -21.37
N PRO A 33 -3.68 -8.15 -21.01
CA PRO A 33 -3.59 -9.38 -20.23
C PRO A 33 -4.36 -9.18 -18.93
N GLY A 34 -5.30 -10.08 -18.62
CA GLY A 34 -6.23 -9.99 -17.48
C GLY A 34 -5.59 -9.92 -16.08
N LYS A 35 -4.28 -9.63 -15.99
CA LYS A 35 -3.50 -9.42 -14.77
C LYS A 35 -3.70 -8.04 -14.15
N VAL A 36 -4.03 -7.02 -14.93
CA VAL A 36 -4.26 -5.65 -14.43
C VAL A 36 -5.72 -5.29 -14.62
N THR A 37 -6.33 -4.76 -13.57
CA THR A 37 -7.71 -4.25 -13.58
C THR A 37 -7.74 -2.86 -12.99
N GLY A 38 -8.71 -2.04 -13.40
CA GLY A 38 -8.79 -0.68 -12.90
C GLY A 38 -10.04 0.05 -13.32
N ASP A 39 -10.16 1.28 -12.83
CA ASP A 39 -11.18 2.22 -13.26
C ASP A 39 -10.51 3.45 -13.89
N VAL A 40 -11.08 3.89 -15.01
CA VAL A 40 -10.62 5.04 -15.78
C VAL A 40 -11.68 6.12 -15.70
N MET A 41 -11.40 7.14 -14.88
CA MET A 41 -12.17 8.38 -14.82
C MET A 41 -11.54 9.42 -15.76
N ARG A 42 -12.24 10.54 -15.99
CA ARG A 42 -11.82 11.58 -16.96
C ARG A 42 -10.40 12.09 -16.77
N ARG A 43 -9.95 12.27 -15.52
CA ARG A 43 -8.62 12.84 -15.22
C ARG A 43 -7.83 12.00 -14.22
N THR A 44 -8.38 10.88 -13.78
CA THR A 44 -7.76 10.01 -12.78
C THR A 44 -7.96 8.57 -13.21
N VAL A 45 -6.90 7.78 -13.18
CA VAL A 45 -6.96 6.35 -13.48
C VAL A 45 -6.43 5.60 -12.28
N MET A 46 -7.23 4.67 -11.77
CA MET A 46 -6.84 3.78 -10.67
C MET A 46 -6.62 2.39 -11.24
N LEU A 47 -5.38 1.89 -11.15
CA LEU A 47 -5.00 0.56 -11.60
C LEU A 47 -4.58 -0.30 -10.41
N THR A 48 -4.88 -1.58 -10.47
CA THR A 48 -4.47 -2.58 -9.49
C THR A 48 -4.38 -3.95 -10.16
N ILE A 49 -3.88 -4.94 -9.43
CA ILE A 49 -3.79 -6.31 -9.95
C ILE A 49 -5.18 -6.98 -9.91
N ALA A 50 -5.48 -7.82 -10.89
CA ALA A 50 -6.73 -8.58 -10.98
C ALA A 50 -6.91 -9.49 -9.78
N GLU A 51 -8.17 -9.74 -9.39
CA GLU A 51 -8.52 -10.41 -8.12
C GLU A 51 -7.87 -11.79 -7.97
N GLU A 52 -7.73 -12.54 -9.07
CA GLU A 52 -7.08 -13.85 -9.13
C GLU A 52 -5.57 -13.84 -8.80
N HIS A 53 -4.92 -12.68 -8.92
CA HIS A 53 -3.49 -12.49 -8.67
C HIS A 53 -3.22 -11.57 -7.47
N ARG A 54 -4.27 -11.16 -6.73
CA ARG A 54 -4.09 -10.33 -5.53
C ARG A 54 -3.53 -11.16 -4.38
N HIS A 55 -2.58 -10.58 -3.68
CA HIS A 55 -2.14 -11.02 -2.36
C HIS A 55 -2.36 -9.90 -1.36
N PHE A 56 -2.10 -10.20 -0.09
CA PHE A 56 -2.33 -9.25 1.00
C PHE A 56 -1.56 -7.93 0.82
N TRP A 57 -0.38 -7.95 0.17
CA TRP A 57 0.48 -6.79 -0.09
C TRP A 57 0.32 -6.20 -1.50
N THR A 58 -0.77 -6.48 -2.20
CA THR A 58 -1.00 -5.94 -3.55
C THR A 58 -1.05 -4.40 -3.54
N PRO A 59 -0.27 -3.74 -4.42
CA PRO A 59 -0.29 -2.29 -4.57
C PRO A 59 -1.46 -1.82 -5.46
N HIS A 60 -1.75 -0.52 -5.36
CA HIS A 60 -2.50 0.21 -6.37
C HIS A 60 -1.60 1.26 -7.03
N LEU A 61 -1.99 1.67 -8.22
CA LEU A 61 -1.39 2.77 -8.97
C LEU A 61 -2.48 3.81 -9.26
N ASP A 62 -2.30 5.01 -8.73
CA ASP A 62 -3.13 6.16 -9.04
C ASP A 62 -2.40 7.03 -10.06
N LEU A 63 -2.97 7.19 -11.25
CA LEU A 63 -2.50 8.12 -12.28
C LEU A 63 -3.38 9.37 -12.28
N GLN A 64 -2.77 10.55 -12.29
CA GLN A 64 -3.47 11.81 -12.50
C GLN A 64 -3.06 12.44 -13.83
N LEU A 65 -4.05 12.83 -14.64
CA LEU A 65 -3.90 13.42 -15.96
C LEU A 65 -4.08 14.95 -15.86
N GLY A 66 -2.95 15.66 -15.87
CA GLY A 66 -2.87 17.12 -15.89
C GLY A 66 -2.63 17.68 -17.29
N GLU A 67 -3.05 18.90 -17.56
CA GLU A 67 -2.65 19.61 -18.79
C GLU A 67 -1.27 20.23 -18.61
N ALA A 68 -0.38 20.02 -19.59
CA ALA A 68 0.96 20.60 -19.56
C ALA A 68 0.93 22.06 -20.07
N LYS A 69 1.73 22.94 -19.45
CA LYS A 69 1.80 24.39 -19.76
C LYS A 69 2.28 24.73 -21.20
N GLY A 70 2.64 23.73 -22.00
CA GLY A 70 3.10 23.88 -23.40
C GLY A 70 2.34 23.04 -24.42
N GLY A 71 1.18 22.47 -24.04
CA GLY A 71 0.47 21.46 -24.84
C GLY A 71 0.83 20.03 -24.43
N GLY A 72 -0.10 19.10 -24.62
CA GLY A 72 0.00 17.72 -24.16
C GLY A 72 -0.45 17.49 -22.71
N THR A 73 -0.22 16.28 -22.22
CA THR A 73 -0.67 15.77 -20.93
C THR A 73 0.49 15.41 -20.02
N HIS A 74 0.34 15.76 -18.75
CA HIS A 74 1.20 15.33 -17.66
C HIS A 74 0.54 14.15 -16.93
N LEU A 75 1.25 13.04 -16.81
CA LEU A 75 0.79 11.88 -16.07
C LEU A 75 1.59 11.74 -14.79
N ASP A 76 0.96 12.02 -13.66
CA ASP A 76 1.55 11.79 -12.35
C ASP A 76 1.06 10.45 -11.78
N GLY A 77 1.93 9.45 -11.83
CA GLY A 77 1.69 8.13 -11.27
C GLY A 77 2.19 8.02 -9.84
N THR A 78 1.32 7.56 -8.96
CA THR A 78 1.64 7.32 -7.55
C THR A 78 1.29 5.88 -7.16
N LEU A 79 2.32 5.11 -6.80
CA LEU A 79 2.15 3.76 -6.30
C LEU A 79 1.92 3.79 -4.79
N GLY A 80 0.91 3.07 -4.32
CA GLY A 80 0.55 3.03 -2.89
C GLY A 80 0.06 1.66 -2.44
N PRO A 81 0.18 1.34 -1.15
CA PRO A 81 -0.43 0.13 -0.60
C PRO A 81 -1.95 0.27 -0.59
N HIS A 82 -2.65 -0.84 -0.79
CA HIS A 82 -4.11 -0.87 -0.67
C HIS A 82 -4.56 -0.39 0.73
N PRO A 83 -5.62 0.45 0.85
CA PRO A 83 -6.07 0.98 2.14
C PRO A 83 -6.31 -0.11 3.21
N LYS A 84 -6.77 -1.28 2.80
CA LYS A 84 -6.97 -2.45 3.69
C LYS A 84 -5.73 -2.79 4.54
N LEU A 85 -4.51 -2.61 4.01
CA LEU A 85 -3.27 -2.91 4.73
C LEU A 85 -3.11 -2.04 5.98
N TRP A 86 -3.30 -0.73 5.88
CA TRP A 86 -3.12 0.17 7.02
C TRP A 86 -4.15 -0.10 8.12
N TYR A 87 -5.39 -0.42 7.75
CA TYR A 87 -6.41 -0.83 8.71
C TYR A 87 -6.01 -2.12 9.45
N THR A 88 -5.45 -3.11 8.76
CA THR A 88 -4.99 -4.34 9.41
C THR A 88 -3.86 -4.06 10.40
N PHE A 89 -2.88 -3.22 10.04
CA PHE A 89 -1.80 -2.85 10.98
C PHE A 89 -2.34 -2.13 12.21
N LEU A 90 -3.27 -1.17 12.02
CA LEU A 90 -3.89 -0.49 13.15
C LEU A 90 -4.71 -1.43 14.03
N MET A 91 -5.47 -2.36 13.45
CA MET A 91 -6.23 -3.37 14.20
C MET A 91 -5.30 -4.26 15.05
N VAL A 92 -4.22 -4.77 14.44
CA VAL A 92 -3.23 -5.60 15.15
C VAL A 92 -2.56 -4.80 16.26
N GLN A 93 -2.16 -3.55 15.99
CA GLN A 93 -1.53 -2.69 16.99
C GLN A 93 -2.51 -2.34 18.12
N ALA A 94 -3.77 -2.07 17.82
CA ALA A 94 -4.81 -1.80 18.82
C ALA A 94 -5.06 -3.03 19.70
N MET A 95 -5.07 -4.23 19.11
CA MET A 95 -5.20 -5.49 19.85
C MET A 95 -4.02 -5.68 20.83
N PHE A 96 -2.78 -5.50 20.37
CA PHE A 96 -1.61 -5.57 21.25
C PHE A 96 -1.58 -4.46 22.30
N ALA A 97 -2.00 -3.24 21.96
CA ALA A 97 -2.11 -2.14 22.91
C ALA A 97 -3.12 -2.45 24.02
N MET A 98 -4.30 -2.95 23.66
CA MET A 98 -5.33 -3.33 24.62
C MET A 98 -4.87 -4.50 25.51
N ALA A 99 -4.22 -5.52 24.93
CA ALA A 99 -3.63 -6.61 25.69
C ALA A 99 -2.51 -6.14 26.64
N SER A 100 -1.70 -5.16 26.20
CA SER A 100 -0.64 -4.56 27.03
C SER A 100 -1.23 -3.78 28.21
N ILE A 101 -2.33 -3.06 28.01
CA ILE A 101 -3.04 -2.37 29.10
C ILE A 101 -3.57 -3.40 30.11
N ALA A 102 -4.23 -4.47 29.65
CA ALA A 102 -4.71 -5.53 30.53
C ALA A 102 -3.58 -6.20 31.33
N ALA A 103 -2.44 -6.48 30.68
CA ALA A 103 -1.25 -7.03 31.32
C ALA A 103 -0.63 -6.05 32.33
N ALA A 104 -0.62 -4.75 32.04
CA ALA A 104 -0.16 -3.72 32.95
C ALA A 104 -1.05 -3.60 34.20
N VAL A 105 -2.38 -3.65 34.02
CA VAL A 105 -3.34 -3.70 35.14
C VAL A 105 -3.12 -4.95 36.00
N TYR A 106 -2.91 -6.11 35.36
CA TYR A 106 -2.62 -7.35 36.08
C TYR A 106 -1.30 -7.26 36.88
N LEU A 107 -0.24 -6.71 36.29
CA LEU A 107 1.03 -6.46 36.97
C LEU A 107 0.87 -5.51 38.15
N PHE A 108 0.16 -4.39 37.95
CA PHE A 108 -0.10 -3.41 39.02
C PHE A 108 -0.90 -4.02 40.16
N SER A 109 -1.91 -4.84 39.84
CA SER A 109 -2.70 -5.56 40.85
C SER A 109 -1.81 -6.49 41.68
N GLN A 110 -0.96 -7.30 41.06
CA GLN A 110 -0.02 -8.16 41.79
C GLN A 110 0.96 -7.36 42.64
N TRP A 111 1.44 -6.23 42.13
CA TRP A 111 2.33 -5.33 42.88
C TRP A 111 1.67 -4.75 44.12
N SER A 112 0.40 -4.33 44.02
CA SER A 112 -0.33 -3.75 45.15
C SER A 112 -0.57 -4.73 46.31
N VAL A 113 -0.64 -6.03 46.04
CA VAL A 113 -0.87 -7.07 47.05
C VAL A 113 0.41 -7.77 47.51
N GLY A 114 1.59 -7.31 47.04
CA GLY A 114 2.87 -7.96 47.32
C GLY A 114 3.02 -9.35 46.67
N GLY A 115 2.26 -9.62 45.61
CA GLY A 115 2.27 -10.88 44.87
C GLY A 115 3.48 -11.05 43.96
N ALA A 116 3.55 -12.20 43.29
CA ALA A 116 4.64 -12.51 42.37
C ALA A 116 4.54 -11.68 41.08
N LEU A 117 5.59 -10.90 40.77
CA LEU A 117 5.58 -9.96 39.63
C LEU A 117 6.15 -10.53 38.34
N LEU A 118 6.89 -11.65 38.42
CA LEU A 118 7.62 -12.20 37.27
C LEU A 118 6.68 -12.53 36.11
N TRP A 119 5.60 -13.28 36.36
CA TRP A 119 4.65 -13.69 35.33
C TRP A 119 3.90 -12.51 34.70
N PRO A 120 3.28 -11.59 35.47
CA PRO A 120 2.66 -10.39 34.89
C PRO A 120 3.65 -9.54 34.06
N ALA A 121 4.90 -9.41 34.52
CA ALA A 121 5.93 -8.66 33.81
C ALA A 121 6.34 -9.33 32.49
N VAL A 122 6.49 -10.67 32.47
CA VAL A 122 6.75 -11.44 31.25
C VAL A 122 5.61 -11.30 30.25
N VAL A 123 4.36 -11.40 30.71
CA VAL A 123 3.19 -11.23 29.83
C VAL A 123 3.15 -9.82 29.24
N LEU A 124 3.35 -8.78 30.04
CA LEU A 124 3.42 -7.40 29.55
C LEU A 124 4.55 -7.21 28.53
N GLY A 125 5.75 -7.71 28.84
CA GLY A 125 6.89 -7.67 27.94
C GLY A 125 6.61 -8.38 26.61
N ALA A 126 5.98 -9.56 26.66
CA ALA A 126 5.59 -10.31 25.46
C ALA A 126 4.57 -9.55 24.60
N MET A 127 3.58 -8.89 25.20
CA MET A 127 2.58 -8.10 24.46
C MET A 127 3.20 -6.87 23.79
N LEU A 128 4.07 -6.15 24.50
CA LEU A 128 4.80 -5.00 23.96
C LEU A 128 5.75 -5.43 22.82
N PHE A 129 6.47 -6.53 23.01
CA PHE A 129 7.36 -7.09 21.99
C PHE A 129 6.58 -7.55 20.76
N GLY A 130 5.45 -8.26 20.94
CA GLY A 130 4.58 -8.69 19.83
C GLY A 130 4.02 -7.51 19.03
N GLY A 131 3.60 -6.45 19.71
CA GLY A 131 3.19 -5.19 19.06
C GLY A 131 4.34 -4.58 18.24
N GLY A 132 5.53 -4.46 18.82
CA GLY A 132 6.72 -3.96 18.12
C GLY A 132 7.12 -4.83 16.91
N PHE A 133 7.01 -6.16 17.04
CA PHE A 133 7.30 -7.09 15.95
C PHE A 133 6.31 -6.96 14.78
N SER A 134 5.04 -6.68 15.07
CA SER A 134 4.02 -6.46 14.03
C SER A 134 4.35 -5.29 13.09
N TYR A 135 5.08 -4.28 13.59
CA TYR A 135 5.60 -3.19 12.77
C TYR A 135 6.66 -3.66 11.77
N GLY A 136 7.49 -4.65 12.14
CA GLY A 136 8.48 -5.25 11.24
C GLY A 136 7.85 -5.98 10.05
N ALA A 137 6.68 -6.59 10.25
CA ALA A 137 5.91 -7.22 9.17
C ALA A 137 5.46 -6.20 8.11
N ALA A 138 5.25 -4.93 8.49
CA ALA A 138 4.94 -3.86 7.55
C ALA A 138 6.11 -3.59 6.59
N TYR A 139 7.35 -3.68 7.09
CA TYR A 139 8.55 -3.45 6.29
C TYR A 139 8.78 -4.58 5.28
N VAL A 140 8.67 -5.84 5.71
CA VAL A 140 8.79 -7.02 4.83
C VAL A 140 7.72 -6.99 3.72
N GLY A 141 6.52 -6.54 4.08
CA GLY A 141 5.41 -6.35 3.16
C GLY A 141 5.68 -5.47 1.95
N GLN A 142 6.51 -4.44 2.12
CA GLN A 142 6.86 -3.52 1.03
C GLN A 142 7.68 -4.21 -0.07
N GLY A 143 8.51 -5.19 0.31
CA GLY A 143 9.26 -6.00 -0.65
C GLY A 143 8.38 -6.95 -1.46
N LEU A 144 7.37 -7.55 -0.83
CA LEU A 144 6.46 -8.49 -1.51
C LEU A 144 5.58 -7.82 -2.59
N GLY A 145 5.34 -6.50 -2.48
CA GLY A 145 4.58 -5.74 -3.48
C GLY A 145 5.43 -5.19 -4.62
N SER A 146 6.77 -5.32 -4.61
CA SER A 146 7.64 -4.66 -5.59
C SER A 146 7.41 -5.15 -7.01
N ASP A 147 7.21 -6.44 -7.17
CA ASP A 147 7.05 -7.06 -8.49
C ASP A 147 5.75 -6.59 -9.13
N GLN A 148 4.66 -6.53 -8.34
CA GLN A 148 3.37 -6.00 -8.79
C GLN A 148 3.43 -4.49 -9.09
N MET A 149 4.25 -3.72 -8.38
CA MET A 149 4.49 -2.31 -8.72
C MET A 149 5.16 -2.15 -10.09
N TYR A 150 6.10 -3.05 -10.42
CA TYR A 150 6.74 -3.07 -11.74
C TYR A 150 5.75 -3.48 -12.82
N GLU A 151 4.91 -4.48 -12.57
CA GLU A 151 3.84 -4.89 -13.50
C GLU A 151 2.90 -3.72 -13.82
N LEU A 152 2.41 -3.01 -12.79
CA LEU A 152 1.55 -1.83 -12.97
C LEU A 152 2.23 -0.71 -13.77
N ARG A 153 3.52 -0.47 -13.52
CA ARG A 153 4.28 0.54 -14.26
C ARG A 153 4.46 0.13 -15.73
N SER A 154 4.86 -1.12 -15.95
CA SER A 154 5.07 -1.65 -17.30
C SER A 154 3.80 -1.62 -18.14
N PHE A 155 2.63 -1.86 -17.53
CA PHE A 155 1.34 -1.75 -18.20
C PHE A 155 1.08 -0.34 -18.73
N VAL A 156 1.36 0.69 -17.92
CA VAL A 156 1.20 2.09 -18.35
C VAL A 156 2.18 2.45 -19.44
N ASP A 157 3.45 2.06 -19.32
CA ASP A 157 4.46 2.35 -20.33
C ASP A 157 4.08 1.70 -21.69
N HIS A 158 3.63 0.44 -21.71
CA HIS A 158 3.17 -0.23 -22.94
C HIS A 158 1.90 0.40 -23.53
N ALA A 159 0.98 0.88 -22.69
CA ALA A 159 -0.22 1.56 -23.16
C ALA A 159 0.08 2.94 -23.78
N LEU A 160 1.21 3.56 -23.41
CA LEU A 160 1.63 4.84 -23.95
C LEU A 160 2.51 4.72 -25.21
N GLU A 161 3.25 3.62 -25.37
CA GLU A 161 4.09 3.36 -26.56
C GLU A 161 3.30 2.91 -27.81
N GLY A 162 2.02 2.55 -27.65
CA GLY A 162 1.07 2.22 -28.73
C GLY A 162 0.23 3.40 -29.21
#